data_AF-A0A8J3K7H8-F1
#
_entry.id   AF-A0A8J3K7H8-F1
#
_cell.length_a   1.000
_cell.length_b   1.000
_cell.length_c   1.000
_cell.angle_alpha   90.00
_cell.angle_beta   90.00
_cell.angle_gamma   90.00
#
_symmetry.space_group_name_H-M   'P 1'
#
loop_
_entity.id
_entity.type
_entity.pdbx_description
1 polymer ?
#
loop_
_entity_poly.entity_id
_entity_poly.type
_entity_poly.pdbx_seq_one_letter_code
_entity_poly.pdbx_strand_id
1 'polypeptide(L)'
;MDLTDQYHRLGLMLTCNPGEGLYLIEMPDPSYVRCHGVTLGGSAERVVADLRRAGLALEQDDSGWTFADGTVALYVPSNERDAVVEAVTLFAPGHTVGEIVTIPGGATRSPTLSHDVKPGHGIGLIALGEPRADVRQRLHDAMTHIGPPGSREPVEDIFWEDGLVVQYDDRERVSRILVVKADAVSYAGINIKPGYTVPYDSVRQTLLAQGHPITDQELALELDGTGIQLWLANTQTEWPLPVSAVVITARTESPANQPK
;
A
#
# COMPACT_ATOMS: atom_id res chain seq x y z
N MET A 1 -8.52 3.72 -1.86
CA MET A 1 -7.16 3.67 -2.43
C MET A 1 -6.57 5.02 -2.18
N ASP A 2 -5.36 5.03 -1.67
CA ASP A 2 -4.68 6.27 -1.32
C ASP A 2 -4.02 6.83 -2.57
N LEU A 3 -4.22 8.12 -2.79
CA LEU A 3 -3.64 8.86 -3.88
C LEU A 3 -2.65 9.86 -3.29
N THR A 4 -1.39 9.80 -3.74
CA THR A 4 -0.36 10.74 -3.31
C THR A 4 0.00 11.68 -4.45
N ASP A 5 -0.34 12.95 -4.28
CA ASP A 5 0.02 14.01 -5.21
C ASP A 5 1.32 14.70 -4.76
N GLN A 6 2.25 14.91 -5.69
CA GLN A 6 3.53 15.58 -5.43
C GLN A 6 3.51 17.03 -5.93
N TYR A 7 3.66 17.99 -5.01
CA TYR A 7 3.68 19.42 -5.32
C TYR A 7 5.10 19.97 -5.25
N HIS A 8 5.93 19.70 -6.26
CA HIS A 8 7.34 20.12 -6.30
C HIS A 8 7.58 21.61 -5.98
N ARG A 9 6.72 22.51 -6.46
CA ARG A 9 6.86 23.96 -6.19
C ARG A 9 6.58 24.33 -4.74
N LEU A 10 5.78 23.54 -4.04
CA LEU A 10 5.42 23.76 -2.64
C LEU A 10 6.30 22.91 -1.69
N GLY A 11 7.10 21.99 -2.23
CA GLY A 11 7.99 21.13 -1.44
C GLY A 11 7.23 20.14 -0.54
N LEU A 12 6.05 19.70 -0.96
CA LEU A 12 5.21 18.81 -0.16
C LEU A 12 4.54 17.73 -1.01
N MET A 13 4.19 16.64 -0.35
CA MET A 13 3.34 15.57 -0.86
C MET A 13 2.04 15.55 -0.05
N LEU A 14 0.92 15.31 -0.73
CA LEU A 14 -0.40 15.18 -0.12
C LEU A 14 -0.94 13.80 -0.42
N THR A 15 -1.26 13.04 0.63
CA THR A 15 -1.91 11.74 0.49
C THR A 15 -3.36 11.81 0.96
N CYS A 16 -4.27 11.45 0.06
CA CYS A 16 -5.71 11.47 0.31
C CYS A 16 -6.36 10.13 -0.04
N ASN A 17 -7.48 9.85 0.64
CA ASN A 17 -8.34 8.72 0.35
C ASN A 17 -9.77 9.23 0.08
N PRO A 18 -10.49 8.74 -0.95
CA PRO A 18 -11.86 9.18 -1.23
C PRO A 18 -12.86 9.01 -0.07
N GLY A 19 -12.61 8.07 0.85
CA GLY A 19 -13.43 7.85 2.04
C GLY A 19 -13.05 8.70 3.25
N GLU A 20 -11.83 9.22 3.32
CA GLU A 20 -11.28 9.87 4.52
C GLU A 20 -10.84 11.33 4.28
N GLY A 21 -10.66 11.73 3.01
CA GLY A 21 -10.12 13.03 2.63
C GLY A 21 -8.59 13.05 2.64
N LEU A 22 -8.01 14.24 2.74
CA LEU A 22 -6.57 14.44 2.94
C LEU A 22 -6.20 13.99 4.36
N TYR A 23 -5.29 13.04 4.48
CA TYR A 23 -4.93 12.49 5.79
C TYR A 23 -3.43 12.46 6.09
N LEU A 24 -2.57 12.72 5.10
CA LEU A 24 -1.13 12.82 5.31
C LEU A 24 -0.54 13.95 4.46
N ILE A 25 0.32 14.75 5.08
CA ILE A 25 1.11 15.81 4.43
C ILE A 25 2.57 15.54 4.76
N GLU A 26 3.39 15.26 3.76
CA GLU A 26 4.83 15.07 3.93
C GLU A 26 5.59 16.24 3.31
N MET A 27 6.60 16.74 4.01
CA MET A 27 7.51 17.79 3.53
C MET A 27 8.95 17.26 3.59
N PRO A 28 9.51 16.82 2.45
CA PRO A 28 10.88 16.31 2.34
C PRO A 28 11.99 17.37 2.49
N ASP A 29 11.62 18.64 2.67
CA ASP A 29 12.53 19.71 3.10
C ASP A 29 11.91 20.45 4.30
N PRO A 30 12.29 20.09 5.53
CA PRO A 30 11.68 20.64 6.73
C PRO A 30 12.24 22.03 7.11
N SER A 31 13.19 22.58 6.34
CA SER A 31 13.89 23.84 6.65
C SER A 31 12.96 25.05 6.78
N TYR A 32 11.78 24.98 6.19
CA TYR A 32 10.78 26.06 6.22
C TYR A 32 9.56 25.73 7.10
N VAL A 33 9.49 24.51 7.63
CA VAL A 33 8.36 24.06 8.45
C VAL A 33 8.56 24.57 9.87
N ARG A 34 7.51 25.18 10.43
CA ARG A 34 7.53 25.71 11.78
C ARG A 34 6.40 25.16 12.63
N CYS A 35 6.73 24.74 13.83
CA CYS A 35 5.78 24.30 14.84
C CYS A 35 6.05 25.01 16.16
N HIS A 36 5.05 25.69 16.72
CA HIS A 36 5.21 26.51 17.94
C HIS A 36 6.41 27.48 17.90
N GLY A 37 6.71 28.02 16.71
CA GLY A 37 7.85 28.94 16.49
C GLY A 37 9.22 28.26 16.33
N VAL A 38 9.31 26.94 16.49
CA VAL A 38 10.51 26.13 16.24
C VAL A 38 10.57 25.77 14.77
N THR A 39 11.72 25.98 14.12
CA THR A 39 11.95 25.49 12.75
C THR A 39 12.32 24.01 12.82
N LEU A 40 11.66 23.17 12.04
CA LEU A 40 11.78 21.72 12.14
C LEU A 40 12.94 21.13 11.31
N GLY A 41 13.61 21.93 10.47
CA GLY A 41 14.79 21.50 9.74
C GLY A 41 16.10 21.71 10.49
N GLY A 42 17.10 20.92 10.12
CA GLY A 42 18.46 20.96 10.68
C GLY A 42 18.71 19.86 11.71
N SER A 43 19.67 20.09 12.60
CA SER A 43 20.10 19.08 13.60
C SER A 43 18.93 18.61 14.45
N ALA A 44 18.70 17.29 14.44
CA ALA A 44 17.60 16.68 15.16
C ALA A 44 17.70 16.91 16.67
N GLU A 45 18.91 16.80 17.24
CA GLU A 45 19.16 17.10 18.67
C GLU A 45 18.67 18.51 19.05
N ARG A 46 18.97 19.51 18.21
CA ARG A 46 18.56 20.89 18.45
C ARG A 46 17.05 21.08 18.29
N VAL A 47 16.48 20.56 17.21
CA VAL A 47 15.04 20.66 16.94
C VAL A 47 14.23 20.06 18.08
N VAL A 48 14.57 18.83 18.50
CA VAL A 48 13.89 18.14 19.61
C VAL A 48 14.04 18.90 20.93
N ALA A 49 15.23 19.44 21.22
CA ALA A 49 15.43 20.26 22.42
C ALA A 49 14.59 21.54 22.42
N ASP A 50 14.48 22.21 21.26
CA ASP A 50 13.67 23.42 21.09
C ASP A 50 12.17 23.12 21.20
N LEU A 51 11.69 22.01 20.63
CA LEU A 51 10.29 21.56 20.76
C LEU A 51 9.93 21.19 22.20
N ARG A 52 10.80 20.47 22.91
CA ARG A 52 10.62 20.19 24.34
C ARG A 52 10.55 21.47 25.17
N ARG A 53 11.38 22.48 24.85
CA ARG A 53 11.32 23.80 25.51
C ARG A 53 10.01 24.54 25.21
N ALA A 54 9.43 24.32 24.03
CA ALA A 54 8.10 24.82 23.68
C ALA A 54 6.95 24.04 24.34
N GLY A 55 7.24 23.01 25.14
CA GLY A 55 6.27 22.23 25.90
C GLY A 55 5.72 21.01 25.17
N LEU A 56 6.33 20.61 24.05
CA LEU A 56 5.89 19.45 23.26
C LEU A 56 6.56 18.18 23.77
N ALA A 57 5.77 17.12 23.91
CA ALA A 57 6.26 15.79 24.22
C ALA A 57 6.53 15.03 22.91
N LEU A 58 7.68 14.35 22.84
CA LEU A 58 8.08 13.54 21.70
C LEU A 58 8.58 12.18 22.16
N GLU A 59 8.20 11.16 21.41
CA GLU A 59 8.63 9.77 21.53
C GLU A 59 9.63 9.47 20.42
N GLN A 60 10.64 8.66 20.72
CA GLN A 60 11.70 8.30 19.77
C GLN A 60 11.58 6.83 19.39
N ASP A 61 11.74 6.54 18.10
CA ASP A 61 11.89 5.20 17.55
C ASP A 61 13.13 5.13 16.64
N ASP A 62 13.25 4.04 15.87
CA ASP A 62 14.39 3.79 14.97
C ASP A 62 14.38 4.67 13.71
N SER A 63 13.30 5.41 13.45
CA SER A 63 13.09 6.25 12.27
C SER A 63 13.09 7.75 12.57
N GLY A 64 13.06 8.13 13.85
CA GLY A 64 13.17 9.51 14.30
C GLY A 64 12.31 9.81 15.53
N TRP A 65 11.53 10.89 15.47
CA TRP A 65 10.71 11.35 16.60
C TRP A 65 9.28 11.64 16.20
N THR A 66 8.33 11.19 17.00
CA THR A 66 6.90 11.48 16.81
C THR A 66 6.37 12.27 17.99
N PHE A 67 5.50 13.25 17.75
CA PHE A 67 4.82 13.97 18.81
C PHE A 67 3.96 12.98 19.59
N ALA A 68 3.87 13.13 20.92
CA ALA A 68 3.16 12.17 21.75
C ALA A 68 1.64 12.06 21.43
N ASP A 69 1.08 13.04 20.70
CA ASP A 69 -0.29 12.99 20.20
C ASP A 69 -0.43 12.33 18.81
N GLY A 70 0.69 11.88 18.22
CA GLY A 70 0.75 11.20 16.93
C GLY A 70 0.60 12.13 15.72
N THR A 71 0.43 13.44 15.89
CA THR A 71 0.04 14.34 14.80
C THR A 71 1.17 14.78 13.89
N VAL A 72 2.42 14.71 14.38
CA VAL A 72 3.62 15.13 13.64
C VAL A 72 4.74 14.12 13.87
N ALA A 73 5.37 13.65 12.79
CA ALA A 73 6.60 12.87 12.82
C ALA A 73 7.76 13.64 12.17
N LEU A 74 8.94 13.50 12.76
CA LEU A 74 10.22 14.00 12.29
C LEU A 74 11.04 12.78 11.83
N TYR A 75 11.25 12.66 10.53
CA TYR A 75 12.06 11.58 9.99
C TYR A 75 13.55 11.91 10.09
N VAL A 76 14.30 11.02 10.74
CA VAL A 76 15.74 11.13 10.95
C VAL A 76 16.37 9.76 10.69
N PRO A 77 16.99 9.54 9.51
CA PRO A 77 17.43 8.21 9.08
C PRO A 77 18.69 7.69 9.80
N SER A 78 19.22 8.44 10.76
CA SER A 78 20.48 8.13 11.44
C SER A 78 20.41 8.47 12.92
N ASN A 79 21.07 7.65 13.72
CA ASN A 79 21.18 7.82 15.18
C ASN A 79 22.47 8.59 15.54
N GLU A 80 23.23 9.04 14.54
CA GLU A 80 24.45 9.80 14.71
C GLU A 80 24.17 11.18 15.29
N ARG A 81 25.17 11.74 15.99
CA ARG A 81 24.99 12.99 16.74
C ARG A 81 24.66 14.19 15.85
N ASP A 82 25.15 14.18 14.61
CA ASP A 82 24.93 15.20 13.60
C ASP A 82 23.77 14.88 12.66
N ALA A 83 22.96 13.87 12.97
CA ALA A 83 21.76 13.56 12.21
C ALA A 83 20.81 14.76 12.13
N VAL A 84 20.20 14.91 10.96
CA VAL A 84 19.31 16.02 10.63
C VAL A 84 17.90 15.52 10.41
N VAL A 85 16.92 16.38 10.67
CA VAL A 85 15.54 16.13 10.23
C VAL A 85 15.49 16.25 8.71
N GLU A 86 15.19 15.13 8.05
CA GLU A 86 15.13 15.06 6.58
C GLU A 86 13.70 15.23 6.06
N ALA A 87 12.69 14.86 6.85
CA ALA A 87 11.31 15.12 6.48
C ALA A 87 10.45 15.40 7.72
N VAL A 88 9.37 16.13 7.50
CA VAL A 88 8.29 16.30 8.48
C VAL A 88 7.01 15.76 7.87
N THR A 89 6.31 14.92 8.61
CA THR A 89 5.01 14.38 8.22
C THR A 89 3.95 14.84 9.21
N LEU A 90 2.85 15.39 8.70
CA LEU A 90 1.65 15.68 9.47
C LEU A 90 0.58 14.65 9.15
N PHE A 91 -0.10 14.20 10.19
CA PHE A 91 -1.17 13.24 10.10
C PHE A 91 -2.50 13.88 10.45
N ALA A 92 -3.56 13.53 9.72
CA ALA A 92 -4.90 13.80 10.18
C ALA A 92 -5.19 13.04 11.48
N PRO A 93 -6.13 13.52 12.32
CA PRO A 93 -6.48 12.85 13.57
C PRO A 93 -6.81 11.36 13.35
N GLY A 94 -6.09 10.48 14.06
CA GLY A 94 -6.26 9.03 13.97
C GLY A 94 -5.36 8.33 12.94
N HIS A 95 -4.52 9.07 12.20
CA HIS A 95 -3.45 8.53 11.37
C HIS A 95 -2.11 8.77 12.07
N THR A 96 -1.17 7.82 12.00
CA THR A 96 0.26 8.01 12.37
C THR A 96 1.13 7.05 11.55
N VAL A 97 2.45 7.20 11.62
CA VAL A 97 3.40 6.20 11.10
C VAL A 97 3.24 4.91 11.90
N GLY A 98 3.03 3.79 11.19
CA GLY A 98 3.04 2.46 11.78
C GLY A 98 4.44 1.84 11.83
N GLU A 99 4.65 0.87 12.71
CA GLU A 99 5.88 0.09 12.77
C GLU A 99 5.87 -0.98 11.67
N ILE A 100 7.00 -1.16 10.97
CA ILE A 100 7.19 -2.31 10.09
C ILE A 100 7.76 -3.46 10.93
N VAL A 101 7.01 -4.54 11.05
CA VAL A 101 7.49 -5.74 11.75
C VAL A 101 7.54 -6.94 10.83
N THR A 102 8.52 -7.81 11.07
CA THR A 102 8.61 -9.11 10.41
C THR A 102 7.79 -10.14 11.19
N ILE A 103 7.02 -10.94 10.46
CA ILE A 103 6.16 -11.97 11.00
C ILE A 103 6.61 -13.33 10.45
N PRO A 104 7.02 -14.27 11.30
CA PRO A 104 7.38 -15.61 10.86
C PRO A 104 6.22 -16.32 10.16
N GLY A 105 6.49 -16.86 8.98
CA GLY A 105 5.59 -17.73 8.23
C GLY A 105 5.76 -19.20 8.60
N GLY A 106 4.87 -20.05 8.11
CA GLY A 106 4.90 -21.50 8.34
C GLY A 106 5.30 -22.34 7.13
N ALA A 107 5.52 -21.73 5.95
CA ALA A 107 5.84 -22.46 4.73
C ALA A 107 7.21 -23.17 4.81
N THR A 108 7.21 -24.45 4.41
CA THR A 108 8.43 -25.25 4.18
C THR A 108 8.62 -25.64 2.72
N ARG A 109 7.64 -25.29 1.87
CA ARG A 109 7.65 -25.51 0.42
C ARG A 109 8.49 -24.45 -0.28
N SER A 110 8.89 -24.70 -1.52
CA SER A 110 9.38 -23.61 -2.38
C SER A 110 8.27 -22.58 -2.64
N PRO A 111 8.62 -21.30 -2.85
CA PRO A 111 7.66 -20.29 -3.25
C PRO A 111 6.97 -20.65 -4.57
N THR A 112 5.68 -20.34 -4.65
CA THR A 112 4.86 -20.58 -5.85
C THR A 112 4.54 -19.24 -6.47
N LEU A 113 5.06 -18.99 -7.67
CA LEU A 113 4.90 -17.72 -8.40
C LEU A 113 4.01 -17.84 -9.65
N SER A 114 3.33 -18.98 -9.81
CA SER A 114 2.34 -19.19 -10.88
C SER A 114 0.98 -19.42 -10.25
N HIS A 115 -0.01 -18.63 -10.66
CA HIS A 115 -1.33 -18.66 -10.05
C HIS A 115 -2.46 -18.72 -11.07
N ASP A 116 -3.42 -19.61 -10.84
CA ASP A 116 -4.74 -19.54 -11.48
C ASP A 116 -5.70 -18.77 -10.58
N VAL A 117 -6.29 -17.71 -11.13
CA VAL A 117 -7.26 -16.85 -10.43
C VAL A 117 -8.66 -17.42 -10.60
N LYS A 118 -9.36 -17.56 -9.47
CA LYS A 118 -10.79 -17.89 -9.42
C LYS A 118 -11.57 -16.64 -8.99
N PRO A 119 -12.41 -16.06 -9.87
CA PRO A 119 -13.21 -14.87 -9.55
C PRO A 119 -14.00 -15.00 -8.26
N GLY A 120 -13.97 -13.96 -7.42
CA GLY A 120 -14.64 -13.94 -6.13
C GLY A 120 -14.15 -14.98 -5.11
N HIS A 121 -13.05 -15.70 -5.40
CA HIS A 121 -12.46 -16.69 -4.49
C HIS A 121 -11.01 -16.38 -4.14
N GLY A 122 -10.11 -16.20 -5.11
CA GLY A 122 -8.70 -15.94 -4.82
C GLY A 122 -7.75 -16.68 -5.76
N ILE A 123 -6.59 -17.05 -5.24
CA ILE A 123 -5.55 -17.83 -5.93
C ILE A 123 -5.35 -19.15 -5.20
N GLY A 124 -4.86 -20.20 -5.86
CA GLY A 124 -4.74 -21.54 -5.25
C GLY A 124 -4.01 -21.61 -3.90
N LEU A 125 -3.23 -20.58 -3.53
CA LEU A 125 -2.59 -20.44 -2.22
C LEU A 125 -3.48 -19.84 -1.13
N ILE A 126 -4.32 -18.85 -1.46
CA ILE A 126 -5.10 -18.07 -0.48
C ILE A 126 -6.45 -17.67 -1.05
N ALA A 127 -7.47 -17.71 -0.19
CA ALA A 127 -8.83 -17.33 -0.55
C ALA A 127 -9.28 -16.06 0.17
N LEU A 128 -10.14 -15.29 -0.48
CA LEU A 128 -10.92 -14.22 0.13
C LEU A 128 -11.77 -14.79 1.29
N GLY A 129 -11.83 -14.05 2.39
CA GLY A 129 -12.50 -14.44 3.63
C GLY A 129 -11.69 -15.35 4.56
N GLU A 130 -10.52 -15.81 4.12
CA GLU A 130 -9.64 -16.68 4.92
C GLU A 130 -9.07 -15.93 6.13
N PRO A 131 -8.95 -16.55 7.32
CA PRO A 131 -8.31 -15.93 8.48
C PRO A 131 -6.83 -15.61 8.23
N ARG A 132 -6.37 -14.43 8.69
CA ARG A 132 -4.97 -13.99 8.59
C ARG A 132 -3.97 -14.98 9.19
N ALA A 133 -4.30 -15.58 10.33
CA ALA A 133 -3.45 -16.58 10.97
C ALA A 133 -3.20 -17.81 10.09
N ASP A 134 -4.23 -18.28 9.39
CA ASP A 134 -4.14 -19.45 8.50
C ASP A 134 -3.27 -19.13 7.27
N VAL A 135 -3.41 -17.92 6.74
CA VAL A 135 -2.56 -17.41 5.64
C VAL A 135 -1.09 -17.40 6.06
N ARG A 136 -0.77 -16.82 7.22
CA ARG A 136 0.61 -16.77 7.75
C ARG A 136 1.20 -18.16 7.99
N GLN A 137 0.39 -19.11 8.46
CA GLN A 137 0.86 -20.48 8.62
C GLN A 137 1.17 -21.18 7.28
N ARG A 138 0.52 -20.76 6.19
CA ARG A 138 0.66 -21.39 4.87
C ARG A 138 1.74 -20.76 3.99
N LEU A 139 2.01 -19.47 4.19
CA LEU A 139 2.95 -18.69 3.39
C LEU A 139 4.29 -18.54 4.11
N HIS A 140 5.27 -17.97 3.41
CA HIS A 140 6.59 -17.64 3.96
C HIS A 140 6.49 -16.44 4.91
N ASP A 141 7.63 -15.97 5.39
CA ASP A 141 7.69 -14.80 6.25
C ASP A 141 7.02 -13.59 5.59
N ALA A 142 6.36 -12.79 6.41
CA ALA A 142 5.72 -11.57 5.98
C ALA A 142 6.37 -10.34 6.63
N MET A 143 6.25 -9.22 5.96
CA MET A 143 6.34 -7.91 6.60
C MET A 143 4.94 -7.35 6.78
N THR A 144 4.66 -6.70 7.90
CA THR A 144 3.38 -6.03 8.12
C THR A 144 3.61 -4.63 8.65
N HIS A 145 2.74 -3.72 8.26
CA HIS A 145 2.64 -2.39 8.85
C HIS A 145 1.65 -2.46 10.01
N ILE A 146 2.15 -2.32 11.24
CA ILE A 146 1.30 -2.16 12.43
C ILE A 146 0.99 -0.68 12.57
N GLY A 147 -0.20 -0.29 12.14
CA GLY A 147 -0.72 1.04 12.43
C GLY A 147 -0.82 1.28 13.95
N PRO A 148 -0.72 2.54 14.41
CA PRO A 148 -0.92 2.91 15.81
C PRO A 148 -2.31 2.48 16.32
N PRO A 149 -2.53 2.47 17.65
CA PRO A 149 -3.88 2.35 18.23
C PRO A 149 -4.83 3.38 17.62
N GLY A 150 -5.90 2.91 16.97
CA GLY A 150 -6.89 3.77 16.32
C GLY A 150 -6.66 4.05 14.83
N SER A 151 -5.60 3.50 14.23
CA SER A 151 -5.40 3.53 12.78
C SER A 151 -6.60 2.95 12.05
N ARG A 152 -6.92 3.58 10.91
CA ARG A 152 -7.97 3.14 9.98
C ARG A 152 -7.42 2.52 8.70
N GLU A 153 -6.10 2.52 8.55
CA GLU A 153 -5.46 1.89 7.40
C GLU A 153 -5.77 0.39 7.39
N PRO A 154 -6.09 -0.19 6.22
CA PRO A 154 -6.33 -1.62 6.13
C PRO A 154 -5.06 -2.35 6.52
N VAL A 155 -5.21 -3.33 7.40
CA VAL A 155 -4.10 -4.16 7.82
C VAL A 155 -3.62 -4.98 6.62
N GLU A 156 -2.31 -4.99 6.37
CA GLU A 156 -1.72 -5.73 5.26
C GLU A 156 -0.47 -6.51 5.65
N ASP A 157 -0.30 -7.66 4.98
CA ASP A 157 0.90 -8.49 5.05
C ASP A 157 1.53 -8.60 3.64
N ILE A 158 2.83 -8.34 3.57
CA ILE A 158 3.66 -8.44 2.37
C ILE A 158 4.47 -9.73 2.46
N PHE A 159 4.12 -10.72 1.65
CA PHE A 159 4.82 -12.00 1.54
C PHE A 159 5.78 -11.95 0.34
N TRP A 160 7.02 -11.50 0.57
CA TRP A 160 7.97 -11.19 -0.50
C TRP A 160 8.35 -12.41 -1.34
N GLU A 161 8.59 -13.55 -0.69
CA GLU A 161 8.96 -14.81 -1.32
C GLU A 161 7.82 -15.34 -2.19
N ASP A 162 6.58 -15.29 -1.70
CA ASP A 162 5.39 -15.72 -2.43
C ASP A 162 4.89 -14.66 -3.43
N GLY A 163 5.44 -13.44 -3.41
CA GLY A 163 5.10 -12.38 -4.36
C GLY A 163 3.72 -11.77 -4.17
N LEU A 164 3.21 -11.77 -2.93
CA LEU A 164 1.85 -11.37 -2.58
C LEU A 164 1.82 -10.19 -1.61
N VAL A 165 0.84 -9.31 -1.78
CA VAL A 165 0.37 -8.40 -0.72
C VAL A 165 -1.07 -8.78 -0.41
N VAL A 166 -1.39 -8.98 0.87
CA VAL A 166 -2.70 -9.44 1.32
C VAL A 166 -3.25 -8.42 2.30
N GLN A 167 -4.41 -7.85 1.99
CA GLN A 167 -5.10 -6.92 2.89
C GLN A 167 -6.24 -7.65 3.62
N TYR A 168 -6.50 -7.23 4.84
CA TYR A 168 -7.46 -7.84 5.75
C TYR A 168 -8.57 -6.87 6.14
N ASP A 169 -9.76 -7.39 6.43
CA ASP A 169 -10.87 -6.64 7.01
C ASP A 169 -10.72 -6.49 8.54
N ASP A 170 -11.69 -5.82 9.16
CA ASP A 170 -11.78 -5.60 10.62
C ASP A 170 -11.89 -6.89 11.45
N ARG A 171 -12.15 -8.02 10.82
CA ARG A 171 -12.23 -9.36 11.42
C ARG A 171 -10.99 -10.20 11.13
N GLU A 172 -9.91 -9.57 10.65
CA GLU A 172 -8.67 -10.21 10.22
C GLU A 172 -8.88 -11.29 9.16
N ARG A 173 -9.80 -11.05 8.22
CA ARG A 173 -10.05 -11.94 7.07
C ARG A 173 -9.57 -11.32 5.79
N VAL A 174 -9.03 -12.14 4.90
CA VAL A 174 -8.53 -11.69 3.58
C VAL A 174 -9.64 -10.96 2.84
N SER A 175 -9.49 -9.64 2.68
CA SER A 175 -10.44 -8.80 1.94
C SER A 175 -9.96 -8.55 0.50
N ARG A 176 -8.64 -8.63 0.29
CA ARG A 176 -8.01 -8.35 -0.99
C ARG A 176 -6.66 -9.05 -1.13
N ILE A 177 -6.39 -9.53 -2.35
CA ILE A 177 -5.14 -10.19 -2.71
C ILE A 177 -4.52 -9.43 -3.87
N LEU A 178 -3.26 -9.04 -3.74
CA LEU A 178 -2.47 -8.44 -4.82
C LEU A 178 -1.33 -9.39 -5.16
N VAL A 179 -1.29 -9.84 -6.40
CA VAL A 179 -0.16 -10.62 -6.95
C VAL A 179 0.78 -9.63 -7.62
N VAL A 180 1.85 -9.25 -6.92
CA VAL A 180 2.80 -8.21 -7.36
C VAL A 180 3.98 -8.83 -8.11
N LYS A 181 4.45 -10.00 -7.68
CA LYS A 181 5.55 -10.74 -8.31
C LYS A 181 5.05 -12.14 -8.64
N ALA A 182 5.06 -12.49 -9.92
CA ALA A 182 4.66 -13.80 -10.41
C ALA A 182 5.34 -14.08 -11.76
N ASP A 183 5.58 -15.35 -12.05
CA ASP A 183 5.98 -15.84 -13.38
C ASP A 183 4.79 -15.83 -14.34
N ALA A 184 3.59 -16.15 -13.82
CA ALA A 184 2.34 -16.08 -14.56
C ALA A 184 1.14 -15.94 -13.61
N VAL A 185 0.13 -15.18 -14.05
CA VAL A 185 -1.19 -15.16 -13.41
C VAL A 185 -2.22 -15.40 -14.49
N SER A 186 -2.96 -16.49 -14.37
CA SER A 186 -3.90 -16.94 -15.39
C SER A 186 -5.35 -16.76 -14.94
N TYR A 187 -6.19 -16.29 -15.85
CA TYR A 187 -7.64 -16.22 -15.70
C TYR A 187 -8.30 -16.82 -16.94
N ALA A 188 -9.18 -17.81 -16.76
CA ALA A 188 -9.83 -18.52 -17.88
C ALA A 188 -8.86 -19.05 -18.95
N GLY A 189 -7.63 -19.41 -18.56
CA GLY A 189 -6.58 -19.86 -19.47
C GLY A 189 -5.79 -18.74 -20.16
N ILE A 190 -6.09 -17.47 -19.88
CA ILE A 190 -5.38 -16.29 -20.39
C ILE A 190 -4.37 -15.84 -19.34
N ASN A 191 -3.09 -15.70 -19.70
CA ASN A 191 -2.11 -15.08 -18.82
C ASN A 191 -2.36 -13.56 -18.75
N ILE A 192 -2.96 -13.12 -17.64
CA ILE A 192 -3.32 -11.73 -17.35
C ILE A 192 -2.21 -10.95 -16.65
N LYS A 193 -1.11 -11.60 -16.25
CA LYS A 193 0.13 -10.95 -15.79
C LYS A 193 1.32 -11.53 -16.56
N PRO A 194 1.42 -11.27 -17.88
CA PRO A 194 2.58 -11.70 -18.64
C PRO A 194 3.84 -10.96 -18.19
N GLY A 195 5.01 -11.45 -18.59
CA GLY A 195 6.28 -10.76 -18.33
C GLY A 195 6.28 -9.33 -18.88
N TYR A 196 7.11 -8.46 -18.28
CA TYR A 196 7.16 -7.01 -18.55
C TYR A 196 7.41 -6.61 -20.02
N THR A 197 7.85 -7.53 -20.87
CA THR A 197 8.05 -7.29 -22.31
C THR A 197 6.76 -7.41 -23.13
N VAL A 198 5.68 -7.94 -22.54
CA VAL A 198 4.38 -8.07 -23.20
C VAL A 198 3.53 -6.82 -22.90
N PRO A 199 3.09 -6.08 -23.93
CA PRO A 199 2.20 -4.94 -23.77
C PRO A 199 0.88 -5.33 -23.09
N TYR A 200 0.36 -4.50 -22.16
CA TYR A 200 -0.98 -4.77 -21.60
C TYR A 200 -2.07 -4.80 -22.68
N ASP A 201 -1.92 -4.03 -23.76
CA ASP A 201 -2.91 -4.03 -24.84
C ASP A 201 -3.04 -5.42 -25.48
N SER A 202 -1.98 -6.23 -25.51
CA SER A 202 -2.08 -7.63 -25.97
C SER A 202 -2.97 -8.49 -25.06
N VAL A 203 -2.88 -8.28 -23.74
CA VAL A 203 -3.76 -8.94 -22.76
C VAL A 203 -5.20 -8.45 -22.95
N ARG A 204 -5.38 -7.13 -23.07
CA ARG A 204 -6.68 -6.48 -23.31
C ARG A 204 -7.38 -7.02 -24.56
N GLN A 205 -6.69 -7.09 -25.69
CA GLN A 205 -7.25 -7.64 -26.93
C GLN A 205 -7.61 -9.11 -26.79
N THR A 206 -6.79 -9.90 -26.07
CA THR A 206 -7.08 -11.32 -25.84
C THR A 206 -8.33 -11.51 -24.99
N LEU A 207 -8.50 -10.71 -23.93
CA LEU A 207 -9.70 -10.72 -23.08
C LEU A 207 -10.96 -10.39 -23.90
N LEU A 208 -10.91 -9.30 -24.68
CA LEU A 208 -12.01 -8.89 -25.55
C LEU A 208 -12.35 -9.94 -26.61
N ALA A 209 -11.34 -10.51 -27.26
CA ALA A 209 -11.51 -11.54 -28.29
C ALA A 209 -12.13 -12.83 -27.73
N GLN A 210 -11.90 -13.15 -26.47
CA GLN A 210 -12.49 -14.30 -25.78
C GLN A 210 -13.82 -13.96 -25.07
N GLY A 211 -14.35 -12.75 -25.25
CA GLY A 211 -15.67 -12.36 -24.75
C GLY A 211 -15.71 -11.99 -23.27
N HIS A 212 -14.56 -11.64 -22.67
CA HIS A 212 -14.51 -11.14 -21.30
C HIS A 212 -14.77 -9.62 -21.29
N PRO A 213 -15.86 -9.15 -20.66
CA PRO A 213 -16.15 -7.72 -20.55
C PRO A 213 -15.12 -7.03 -19.65
N ILE A 214 -14.71 -5.83 -20.05
CA ILE A 214 -13.69 -5.05 -19.36
C ILE A 214 -14.07 -3.58 -19.29
N THR A 215 -13.60 -2.91 -18.23
CA THR A 215 -13.67 -1.47 -18.07
C THR A 215 -12.25 -0.91 -17.92
N ASP A 216 -11.84 -0.05 -18.87
CA ASP A 216 -10.55 0.66 -18.80
C ASP A 216 -10.63 1.79 -17.75
N GLN A 217 -9.56 1.91 -16.95
CA GLN A 217 -9.33 3.00 -16.00
C GLN A 217 -7.97 3.66 -16.30
N GLU A 218 -7.63 4.78 -15.66
CA GLU A 218 -6.42 5.55 -15.99
C GLU A 218 -5.12 4.72 -15.88
N LEU A 219 -4.97 3.91 -14.83
CA LEU A 219 -3.83 3.01 -14.60
C LEU A 219 -4.25 1.60 -14.22
N ALA A 220 -5.43 1.19 -14.67
CA ALA A 220 -5.94 -0.16 -14.43
C ALA A 220 -6.90 -0.60 -15.52
N LEU A 221 -7.16 -1.91 -15.55
CA LEU A 221 -8.25 -2.53 -16.28
C LEU A 221 -9.03 -3.39 -15.31
N GLU A 222 -10.36 -3.27 -15.29
CA GLU A 222 -11.24 -4.14 -14.53
C GLU A 222 -11.85 -5.21 -15.43
N LEU A 223 -11.90 -6.45 -14.93
CA LEU A 223 -12.67 -7.54 -15.53
C LEU A 223 -14.07 -7.55 -14.92
N ASP A 224 -15.06 -7.09 -15.68
CA ASP A 224 -16.38 -6.77 -15.14
C ASP A 224 -17.04 -7.98 -14.45
N GLY A 225 -17.54 -7.76 -13.23
CA GLY A 225 -18.25 -8.79 -12.46
C GLY A 225 -17.35 -9.93 -11.92
N THR A 226 -16.03 -9.81 -12.03
CA THR A 226 -15.10 -10.84 -11.54
C THR A 226 -14.44 -10.49 -10.20
N GLY A 227 -14.36 -9.20 -9.86
CA GLY A 227 -13.53 -8.70 -8.77
C GLY A 227 -12.03 -8.75 -9.08
N ILE A 228 -11.65 -8.87 -10.36
CA ILE A 228 -10.25 -8.88 -10.81
C ILE A 228 -9.93 -7.54 -11.47
N GLN A 229 -8.83 -6.92 -11.05
CA GLN A 229 -8.26 -5.75 -11.71
C GLN A 229 -6.80 -6.00 -12.07
N LEU A 230 -6.39 -5.50 -13.24
CA LEU A 230 -5.01 -5.49 -13.71
C LEU A 230 -4.49 -4.09 -13.50
N TRP A 231 -3.51 -3.92 -12.62
CA TRP A 231 -2.88 -2.63 -12.37
C TRP A 231 -1.68 -2.44 -13.30
N LEU A 232 -1.52 -1.22 -13.80
CA LEU A 232 -0.51 -0.87 -14.77
C LEU A 232 0.56 0.00 -14.11
N ALA A 233 1.84 -0.25 -14.42
CA ALA A 233 2.90 0.66 -14.00
C ALA A 233 3.02 1.81 -15.00
N ASN A 234 2.89 3.06 -14.52
CA ASN A 234 3.23 4.26 -15.28
C ASN A 234 4.75 4.39 -15.39
N THR A 235 5.36 3.64 -16.29
CA THR A 235 6.77 3.84 -16.62
C THR A 235 6.84 5.09 -17.49
N GLN A 236 7.25 6.22 -16.91
CA GLN A 236 7.57 7.42 -17.68
C GLN A 236 8.50 7.00 -18.83
N THR A 237 8.10 7.30 -20.07
CA THR A 237 8.76 7.02 -21.37
C THR A 237 8.49 5.65 -22.05
N GLU A 238 7.76 5.74 -23.16
CA GLU A 238 7.85 4.95 -24.41
C GLU A 238 7.52 3.45 -24.41
N TRP A 239 7.24 2.81 -23.27
CA TRP A 239 6.81 1.41 -23.24
C TRP A 239 5.28 1.29 -23.09
N PRO A 240 4.62 0.32 -23.74
CA PRO A 240 3.24 0.00 -23.40
C PRO A 240 3.21 -0.45 -21.94
N LEU A 241 2.34 0.18 -21.14
CA LEU A 241 2.28 0.02 -19.70
C LEU A 241 2.19 -1.48 -19.33
N PRO A 242 3.16 -2.08 -18.61
CA PRO A 242 3.07 -3.48 -18.25
C PRO A 242 2.09 -3.70 -17.10
N VAL A 243 1.53 -4.91 -16.99
CA VAL A 243 0.72 -5.30 -15.82
C VAL A 243 1.64 -5.51 -14.62
N SER A 244 1.61 -4.56 -13.69
CA SER A 244 2.45 -4.55 -12.49
C SER A 244 1.89 -5.47 -11.42
N ALA A 245 0.57 -5.50 -11.25
CA ALA A 245 -0.10 -6.35 -10.27
C ALA A 245 -1.45 -6.85 -10.79
N VAL A 246 -1.85 -8.03 -10.31
CA VAL A 246 -3.23 -8.51 -10.43
C VAL A 246 -3.88 -8.44 -9.06
N VAL A 247 -4.96 -7.69 -8.98
CA VAL A 247 -5.73 -7.47 -7.76
C VAL A 247 -6.99 -8.32 -7.81
N ILE A 248 -7.29 -8.98 -6.70
CA ILE A 248 -8.47 -9.82 -6.54
C ILE A 248 -9.20 -9.38 -5.27
N THR A 249 -10.46 -9.01 -5.42
CA THR A 249 -11.36 -8.60 -4.33
C THR A 249 -12.62 -9.47 -4.32
N ALA A 250 -13.32 -9.47 -3.18
CA ALA A 250 -14.67 -9.99 -3.14
C ALA A 250 -15.55 -9.20 -4.12
N ARG A 251 -16.48 -9.88 -4.79
CA ARG A 251 -17.45 -9.21 -5.67
C ARG A 251 -18.18 -8.16 -4.85
N THR A 252 -18.09 -6.92 -5.27
CA THR A 252 -19.09 -5.93 -4.87
C THR A 252 -20.36 -6.34 -5.61
N GLU A 253 -21.38 -6.79 -4.89
CA GLU A 253 -22.71 -6.86 -5.49
C GLU A 253 -23.05 -5.44 -5.93
N SER A 254 -23.14 -5.19 -7.24
CA SER A 254 -23.78 -3.98 -7.74
C SER A 254 -25.16 -3.91 -7.09
N PRO A 255 -25.56 -2.79 -6.46
CA PRO A 255 -26.88 -2.68 -5.87
C PRO A 255 -27.91 -2.89 -6.97
N ALA A 256 -28.48 -4.10 -7.01
CA ALA A 256 -29.55 -4.43 -7.92
C ALA A 256 -30.72 -3.52 -7.58
N ASN A 257 -31.12 -2.72 -8.58
CA ASN A 257 -32.37 -1.98 -8.70
C ASN A 257 -33.44 -2.53 -7.73
N GLN A 258 -33.65 -1.85 -6.61
CA GLN A 258 -34.88 -2.04 -5.84
C GLN A 258 -36.01 -1.48 -6.72
N PRO A 259 -37.00 -2.30 -7.15
CA PRO A 259 -38.16 -1.76 -7.81
C PRO A 259 -38.88 -0.82 -6.84
N LYS A 260 -39.22 0.37 -7.34
CA LYS A 260 -40.05 1.36 -6.67
C LYS A 260 -41.39 0.78 -6.22
#